data_AF-A0A3D5R387-F1
#
_entry.id   AF-A0A3D5R387-F1
#
_cell.length_a   1.000
_cell.length_b   1.000
_cell.length_c   1.000
_cell.angle_alpha   90.00
_cell.angle_beta   90.00
_cell.angle_gamma   90.00
#
_symmetry.space_group_name_H-M   'P 1'
#
loop_
_entity.id
_entity.type
_entity.pdbx_description
1 polymer ?
#
loop_
_entity_poly.entity_id
_entity_poly.type
_entity_poly.pdbx_seq_one_letter_code
_entity_poly.pdbx_strand_id
1 'polypeptide(L)'
;LKGKVTILIQRCLWHIPYQAQYVLWKDAVKRKGEEWLHVVAELMEICAIRPLVDCQDTIQAMIASKKTRLENIIAYCREKEYTHTASYLENARGDMFTAIENRLEGKTTSRVERLFRTVNMRVNVSKWSTEGALNVTKVRLAYYYNGFDA
;
A
#
# COMPACT_ATOMS: atom_id res chain seq x y z
N LEU A 1 -10.44 -18.25 -18.79
CA LEU A 1 -10.10 -18.16 -17.34
C LEU A 1 -11.32 -17.90 -16.46
N LYS A 2 -12.40 -17.25 -16.94
CA LYS A 2 -13.67 -17.15 -16.20
C LYS A 2 -14.16 -18.55 -15.75
N GLY A 3 -14.40 -18.71 -14.45
CA GLY A 3 -14.87 -19.95 -13.83
C GLY A 3 -13.80 -21.02 -13.54
N LYS A 4 -12.53 -20.77 -13.87
CA LYS A 4 -11.43 -21.73 -13.63
C LYS A 4 -10.39 -21.28 -12.60
N VAL A 5 -10.42 -20.00 -12.21
CA VAL A 5 -9.46 -19.40 -11.28
C VAL A 5 -10.19 -18.45 -10.34
N THR A 6 -9.92 -18.57 -9.05
CA THR A 6 -10.35 -17.61 -8.04
C THR A 6 -9.38 -16.44 -8.02
N ILE A 7 -9.88 -15.23 -8.29
CA ILE A 7 -9.06 -14.01 -8.26
C ILE A 7 -9.34 -13.31 -6.93
N LEU A 8 -8.31 -13.20 -6.10
CA LEU A 8 -8.33 -12.43 -4.86
C LEU A 8 -7.60 -11.10 -5.10
N ILE A 9 -8.26 -10.00 -4.77
CA ILE A 9 -7.72 -8.66 -4.96
C ILE A 9 -7.31 -8.11 -3.60
N GLN A 10 -6.13 -7.51 -3.52
CA GLN A 10 -5.70 -6.77 -2.35
C GLN A 10 -5.11 -5.42 -2.75
N ARG A 11 -5.47 -4.36 -2.03
CA ARG A 11 -4.78 -3.07 -2.11
C ARG A 11 -3.39 -3.20 -1.51
N CYS A 12 -2.39 -2.66 -2.21
CA CYS A 12 -1.02 -2.68 -1.71
C CYS A 12 -0.92 -1.87 -0.41
N LEU A 13 -0.71 -2.56 0.72
CA LEU A 13 -0.65 -1.97 2.05
C LEU A 13 0.44 -0.89 2.20
N TRP A 14 1.51 -0.95 1.39
CA TRP A 14 2.51 0.12 1.35
C TRP A 14 1.96 1.41 0.73
N HIS A 15 1.18 1.30 -0.35
CA HIS A 15 0.67 2.49 -1.04
C HIS A 15 -0.34 3.24 -0.20
N ILE A 16 -1.06 2.56 0.70
CA ILE A 16 -2.08 3.18 1.56
C ILE A 16 -1.57 4.42 2.30
N PRO A 17 -0.59 4.31 3.22
CA PRO A 17 -0.07 5.46 3.96
C PRO A 17 0.74 6.43 3.09
N TYR A 18 1.36 5.97 1.99
CA TYR A 18 2.13 6.85 1.10
C TYR A 18 1.22 7.76 0.28
N GLN A 19 0.19 7.23 -0.35
CA GLN A 19 -0.78 8.01 -1.11
C GLN A 19 -1.68 8.84 -0.18
N ALA A 20 -1.89 8.41 1.07
CA ALA A 20 -2.57 9.21 2.10
C ALA A 20 -1.97 10.61 2.27
N GLN A 21 -0.63 10.75 2.15
CA GLN A 21 0.03 12.05 2.25
C GLN A 21 -0.42 13.04 1.17
N TYR A 22 -0.72 12.54 -0.03
CA TYR A 22 -1.19 13.35 -1.15
C TYR A 22 -2.66 13.73 -1.01
N VAL A 23 -3.52 12.81 -0.56
CA VAL A 23 -4.94 13.15 -0.34
C VAL A 23 -5.13 14.05 0.87
N LEU A 24 -4.32 13.91 1.93
CA LEU A 24 -4.27 14.87 3.04
C LEU A 24 -3.87 16.27 2.56
N TRP A 25 -2.93 16.37 1.62
CA TRP A 25 -2.59 17.64 1.00
C TRP A 25 -3.76 18.24 0.20
N LYS A 26 -4.55 17.40 -0.50
CA LYS A 26 -5.78 17.86 -1.18
C LYS A 26 -6.82 18.40 -0.21
N ASP A 27 -6.90 17.83 0.98
CA ASP A 27 -7.75 18.32 2.08
C ASP A 27 -7.13 19.52 2.82
N ALA A 28 -6.09 20.16 2.27
CA ALA A 28 -5.38 21.30 2.86
C ALA A 28 -4.78 21.04 4.25
N VAL A 29 -4.60 19.77 4.66
CA VAL A 29 -4.01 19.41 5.93
C VAL A 29 -2.53 19.80 5.94
N LYS A 30 -2.12 20.57 6.96
CA LYS A 30 -0.74 21.04 7.10
C LYS A 30 0.21 19.85 7.20
N ARG A 31 1.09 19.70 6.20
CA ARG A 31 2.12 18.66 6.18
C ARG A 31 2.96 18.69 7.45
N LYS A 32 3.13 17.52 8.08
CA LYS A 32 3.81 17.35 9.38
C LYS A 32 3.21 18.14 10.55
N GLY A 33 1.97 18.62 10.42
CA GLY A 33 1.17 19.06 11.56
C GLY A 33 0.66 17.88 12.38
N GLU A 34 0.05 18.16 13.53
CA GLU A 34 -0.48 17.16 14.45
C GLU A 34 -1.46 16.20 13.77
N GLU A 35 -2.45 16.73 13.07
CA GLU A 35 -3.50 15.95 12.37
C GLU A 35 -2.91 15.10 11.24
N TRP A 36 -1.95 15.65 10.49
CA TRP A 36 -1.22 14.92 9.45
C TRP A 36 -0.42 13.75 10.05
N LEU A 37 0.30 14.00 11.14
CA LEU A 37 1.09 12.97 11.82
C LEU A 37 0.20 11.88 12.40
N HIS A 38 -0.94 12.26 12.99
CA HIS A 38 -1.93 11.32 13.52
C HIS A 38 -2.43 10.36 12.44
N VAL A 39 -2.94 10.89 11.32
CA VAL A 39 -3.48 10.06 10.22
C VAL A 39 -2.39 9.17 9.63
N VAL A 40 -1.21 9.72 9.32
CA VAL A 40 -0.14 8.93 8.70
C VAL A 40 0.37 7.83 9.64
N ALA A 41 0.55 8.12 10.94
CA ALA A 41 1.00 7.13 11.91
C ALA A 41 -0.01 5.98 12.09
N GLU A 42 -1.30 6.30 12.20
CA GLU A 42 -2.35 5.27 12.29
C GLU A 42 -2.38 4.38 11.04
N LEU A 43 -2.28 4.97 9.84
CA LEU A 43 -2.26 4.19 8.60
C LEU A 43 -1.02 3.29 8.49
N MET A 44 0.15 3.75 8.96
CA MET A 44 1.35 2.91 9.02
C MET A 44 1.13 1.67 9.90
N GLU A 45 0.53 1.86 11.08
CA GLU A 45 0.23 0.76 12.01
C GLU A 45 -0.87 -0.18 11.50
N ILE A 46 -1.92 0.35 10.87
CA ILE A 46 -2.97 -0.44 10.22
C ILE A 46 -2.35 -1.34 9.14
N CYS A 47 -1.48 -0.77 8.30
CA CYS A 47 -0.87 -1.46 7.17
C CYS A 47 0.30 -2.37 7.54
N ALA A 48 0.85 -2.26 8.76
CA ALA A 48 1.92 -3.12 9.23
C ALA A 48 1.42 -4.54 9.52
N ILE A 49 1.88 -5.52 8.73
CA ILE A 49 1.60 -6.95 8.95
C ILE A 49 2.83 -7.63 9.52
N ARG A 50 2.74 -8.08 10.78
CA ARG A 50 3.83 -8.78 11.46
C ARG A 50 4.13 -10.14 10.77
N PRO A 51 5.40 -10.58 10.73
CA PRO A 51 5.72 -11.97 10.41
C PRO A 51 5.29 -12.89 11.56
N LEU A 52 5.20 -14.21 11.28
CA LEU A 52 5.00 -15.27 12.29
C LEU A 52 3.66 -15.23 13.05
N VAL A 53 2.56 -14.95 12.33
CA VAL A 53 1.20 -15.10 12.87
C VAL A 53 0.55 -16.30 12.19
N ASP A 54 0.54 -17.43 12.89
CA ASP A 54 0.23 -18.72 12.27
C ASP A 54 -1.15 -19.25 12.70
N CYS A 55 -1.63 -18.80 13.86
CA CYS A 55 -2.94 -19.15 14.41
C CYS A 55 -4.06 -18.36 13.74
N GLN A 56 -5.08 -19.06 13.23
CA GLN A 56 -6.21 -18.45 12.54
C GLN A 56 -6.98 -17.48 13.45
N ASP A 57 -7.20 -17.81 14.72
CA ASP A 57 -7.92 -16.94 15.64
C ASP A 57 -7.14 -15.65 15.92
N THR A 58 -5.81 -15.76 16.02
CA THR A 58 -4.93 -14.58 16.15
C THR A 58 -4.98 -13.70 14.90
N ILE A 59 -5.02 -14.31 13.70
CA ILE A 59 -5.18 -13.57 12.44
C ILE A 59 -6.50 -12.81 12.45
N GLN A 60 -7.61 -13.47 12.78
CA GLN A 60 -8.93 -12.85 12.81
C GLN A 60 -9.02 -11.72 13.84
N ALA A 61 -8.51 -11.94 15.05
CA ALA A 61 -8.48 -10.90 16.09
C ALA A 61 -7.62 -9.69 15.68
N MET A 62 -6.47 -9.92 15.05
CA MET A 62 -5.62 -8.85 14.54
C MET A 62 -6.30 -8.06 13.41
N ILE A 63 -6.96 -8.75 12.47
CA ILE A 63 -7.69 -8.10 11.37
C ILE A 63 -8.85 -7.29 11.92
N ALA A 64 -9.62 -7.84 12.87
CA ALA A 64 -10.71 -7.12 13.53
C ALA A 64 -10.20 -5.83 14.20
N SER A 65 -9.11 -5.92 14.97
CA SER A 65 -8.48 -4.75 15.58
C SER A 65 -8.07 -3.69 14.53
N LYS A 66 -7.44 -4.11 13.43
CA LYS A 66 -7.03 -3.21 12.34
C LYS A 66 -8.22 -2.59 11.60
N LYS A 67 -9.30 -3.35 11.37
CA LYS A 67 -10.55 -2.84 10.79
C LYS A 67 -11.18 -1.78 11.70
N THR A 68 -11.23 -2.01 13.02
CA THR A 68 -11.71 -1.01 13.98
C THR A 68 -10.87 0.27 13.94
N ARG A 69 -9.52 0.16 13.92
CA ARG A 69 -8.65 1.33 13.78
C ARG A 69 -8.88 2.09 12.48
N LEU A 70 -9.12 1.36 11.38
CA LEU A 70 -9.43 1.96 10.08
C LEU A 70 -10.78 2.71 10.11
N GLU A 71 -11.82 2.15 10.73
CA GLU A 71 -13.10 2.85 10.88
C GLU A 71 -12.95 4.10 11.74
N ASN A 72 -12.17 4.04 12.83
CA ASN A 72 -11.91 5.20 13.67
C ASN A 72 -11.18 6.31 12.90
N ILE A 73 -10.19 5.99 12.07
CA ILE A 73 -9.47 7.02 11.31
C ILE A 73 -10.32 7.59 10.17
N ILE A 74 -11.20 6.79 9.56
CA ILE A 74 -12.20 7.27 8.59
C ILE A 74 -13.18 8.23 9.27
N ALA A 75 -13.69 7.87 10.45
CA ALA A 75 -14.58 8.72 11.23
C ALA A 75 -13.91 10.04 11.62
N TYR A 76 -12.66 10.00 12.09
CA TYR A 76 -11.85 11.17 12.37
C TYR A 76 -11.70 12.08 11.14
N CYS A 77 -11.40 11.50 9.97
CA CYS A 77 -11.28 12.28 8.73
C CYS A 77 -12.62 12.94 8.34
N ARG A 78 -13.75 12.27 8.57
CA ARG A 78 -15.08 12.84 8.31
C ARG A 78 -15.41 13.99 9.27
N GLU A 79 -15.12 13.84 10.56
CA GLU A 79 -15.31 14.87 11.57
C GLU A 79 -14.49 16.13 11.26
N LYS A 80 -13.28 15.95 10.71
CA LYS A 80 -12.38 17.02 10.30
C LYS A 80 -12.63 17.56 8.89
N GLU A 81 -13.67 17.08 8.21
CA GLU A 81 -14.02 17.46 6.83
C GLU A 81 -12.93 17.15 5.78
N TYR A 82 -12.06 16.16 6.05
CA TYR A 82 -11.05 15.66 5.12
C TYR A 82 -11.67 14.72 4.08
N THR A 83 -12.51 15.29 3.23
CA THR A 83 -13.37 14.54 2.30
C THR A 83 -12.60 13.67 1.31
N HIS A 84 -11.44 14.13 0.80
CA HIS A 84 -10.62 13.35 -0.12
C HIS A 84 -9.97 12.16 0.58
N THR A 85 -9.47 12.37 1.81
CA THR A 85 -8.82 11.34 2.62
C THR A 85 -9.83 10.29 3.07
N ALA A 86 -11.00 10.70 3.57
CA ALA A 86 -12.07 9.77 3.95
C ALA A 86 -12.52 8.91 2.76
N SER A 87 -12.81 9.53 1.62
CA SER A 87 -13.19 8.82 0.38
C SER A 87 -12.12 7.83 -0.08
N TYR A 88 -10.84 8.23 0.00
CA TYR A 88 -9.72 7.37 -0.36
C TYR A 88 -9.65 6.12 0.52
N LEU A 89 -9.78 6.27 1.84
CA LEU A 89 -9.73 5.17 2.79
C LEU A 89 -10.95 4.25 2.70
N GLU A 90 -12.14 4.80 2.50
CA GLU A 90 -13.37 4.02 2.28
C GLU A 90 -13.28 3.13 1.04
N ASN A 91 -12.73 3.66 -0.05
CA ASN A 91 -12.51 2.91 -1.28
C ASN A 91 -11.41 1.83 -1.15
N ALA A 92 -10.49 1.97 -0.20
CA ALA A 92 -9.47 0.97 0.08
C ALA A 92 -9.96 -0.14 1.01
N ARG A 93 -10.89 0.19 1.93
CA ARG A 93 -11.30 -0.64 3.07
C ARG A 93 -11.58 -2.11 2.74
N GLY A 94 -12.31 -2.37 1.66
CA GLY A 94 -12.76 -3.73 1.31
C GLY A 94 -11.64 -4.71 0.99
N ASP A 95 -10.51 -4.19 0.49
CA ASP A 95 -9.47 -5.00 -0.15
C ASP A 95 -8.13 -4.95 0.62
N MET A 96 -8.08 -4.43 1.85
CA MET A 96 -6.80 -4.24 2.56
C MET A 96 -6.21 -5.53 3.12
N PHE A 97 -7.05 -6.45 3.61
CA PHE A 97 -6.60 -7.61 4.40
C PHE A 97 -6.81 -8.95 3.71
N THR A 98 -7.21 -8.96 2.45
CA THR A 98 -7.57 -10.18 1.71
C THR A 98 -6.45 -11.22 1.69
N ALA A 99 -5.18 -10.81 1.53
CA ALA A 99 -4.08 -11.77 1.49
C ALA A 99 -3.87 -12.45 2.85
N ILE A 100 -3.95 -11.71 3.95
CA ILE A 100 -3.77 -12.29 5.28
C ILE A 100 -4.98 -13.15 5.69
N GLU A 101 -6.20 -12.74 5.33
CA GLU A 101 -7.42 -13.54 5.51
C GLU A 101 -7.32 -14.90 4.82
N ASN A 102 -6.66 -14.94 3.65
CA ASN A 102 -6.48 -16.15 2.84
C ASN A 102 -5.10 -16.82 3.03
N ARG A 103 -4.31 -16.41 4.03
CA ARG A 103 -2.97 -16.96 4.33
C ARG A 103 -2.00 -16.94 3.14
N LEU A 104 -2.11 -15.93 2.29
CA LEU A 104 -1.23 -15.72 1.15
C LEU A 104 0.00 -14.87 1.53
N GLU A 105 1.11 -15.06 0.82
CA GLU A 105 2.31 -14.22 0.93
C GLU A 105 2.12 -12.84 0.26
N GLY A 106 1.11 -12.07 0.70
CA GLY A 106 0.79 -10.75 0.18
C GLY A 106 1.62 -9.60 0.77
N LYS A 107 2.73 -9.89 1.45
CA LYS A 107 3.59 -8.90 2.13
C LYS A 107 4.54 -8.22 1.14
N THR A 108 4.01 -7.62 0.09
CA THR A 108 4.83 -7.06 -0.98
C THR A 108 5.10 -5.58 -0.74
N THR A 109 6.11 -5.31 0.09
CA THR A 109 6.79 -4.01 0.07
C THR A 109 8.15 -4.15 -0.59
N SER A 110 8.93 -5.20 -0.30
CA SER A 110 10.37 -5.17 -0.62
C SER A 110 10.75 -5.22 -2.12
N ARG A 111 10.13 -6.05 -2.97
CA ARG A 111 10.64 -6.24 -4.35
C ARG A 111 10.15 -5.15 -5.31
N VAL A 112 8.86 -4.86 -5.28
CA VAL A 112 8.24 -3.84 -6.15
C VAL A 112 8.75 -2.44 -5.79
N GLU A 113 8.88 -2.11 -4.51
CA GLU A 113 9.45 -0.84 -4.07
C GLU A 113 10.91 -0.69 -4.52
N ARG A 114 11.75 -1.72 -4.32
CA ARG A 114 13.16 -1.70 -4.74
C ARG A 114 13.32 -1.54 -6.26
N LEU A 115 12.46 -2.21 -7.03
CA LEU A 115 12.37 -2.06 -8.48
C LEU A 115 12.08 -0.59 -8.84
N PHE A 116 10.94 -0.05 -8.39
CA PHE A 116 10.50 1.29 -8.78
C PHE A 116 11.42 2.39 -8.24
N ARG A 117 11.98 2.24 -7.04
CA ARG A 117 12.99 3.19 -6.52
C ARG A 117 14.18 3.31 -7.47
N THR A 118 14.68 2.19 -7.99
CA THR A 118 15.82 2.21 -8.91
C THR A 118 15.44 2.76 -10.29
N VAL A 119 14.27 2.36 -10.81
CA VAL A 119 13.77 2.87 -12.08
C VAL A 119 13.59 4.39 -12.00
N ASN A 120 12.92 4.88 -10.96
CA ASN A 120 12.68 6.32 -10.75
C ASN A 120 13.98 7.12 -10.60
N MET A 121 14.97 6.61 -9.84
CA MET A 121 16.28 7.28 -9.75
C MET A 121 16.93 7.43 -11.13
N ARG A 122 16.88 6.39 -11.98
CA ARG A 122 17.50 6.43 -13.31
C ARG A 122 16.71 7.31 -14.29
N VAL A 123 15.39 7.27 -14.22
CA VAL A 123 14.51 8.12 -15.04
C VAL A 123 14.71 9.60 -14.70
N ASN A 124 14.95 9.96 -13.44
CA ASN A 124 15.12 11.35 -13.03
C ASN A 124 16.46 12.00 -13.44
N VAL A 125 17.46 11.21 -13.84
CA VAL A 125 18.80 11.72 -14.19
C VAL A 125 18.88 12.25 -15.63
N SER A 126 17.92 11.90 -16.50
CA SER A 126 17.94 12.28 -17.93
C SER A 126 16.53 12.34 -18.52
N LYS A 127 16.37 12.95 -19.70
CA LYS A 127 15.14 12.80 -20.49
C LYS A 127 15.20 11.46 -21.23
N TRP A 128 14.35 10.53 -20.83
CA TRP A 128 14.23 9.22 -21.48
C TRP A 128 13.11 9.23 -22.53
N SER A 129 13.35 8.59 -23.67
CA SER A 129 12.25 8.19 -24.55
C SER A 129 11.45 7.06 -23.87
N THR A 130 10.19 6.89 -24.27
CA THR A 130 9.34 5.78 -23.78
C THR A 130 10.01 4.42 -23.98
N GLU A 131 10.69 4.24 -25.11
CA GLU A 131 11.43 3.02 -25.44
C GLU A 131 12.64 2.81 -24.52
N GLY A 132 13.40 3.87 -24.25
CA GLY A 132 14.52 3.81 -23.31
C GLY A 132 14.07 3.43 -21.89
N ALA A 133 12.99 4.04 -21.40
CA ALA A 133 12.41 3.73 -20.10
C ALA A 133 11.89 2.28 -20.02
N LEU A 134 11.30 1.77 -21.10
CA LEU A 134 10.84 0.39 -21.20
C LEU A 134 12.03 -0.60 -21.12
N ASN A 135 13.11 -0.35 -21.85
CA ASN A 135 14.28 -1.23 -21.85
C ASN A 135 14.96 -1.30 -20.47
N VAL A 136 15.10 -0.16 -19.78
CA VAL A 136 15.61 -0.16 -18.39
C VAL A 136 14.70 -0.94 -17.45
N THR A 137 13.39 -0.77 -17.58
CA THR A 137 12.41 -1.50 -16.77
C THR A 137 12.54 -3.02 -16.99
N LYS A 138 12.66 -3.46 -18.25
CA LYS A 138 12.86 -4.88 -18.60
C LYS A 138 14.11 -5.46 -17.94
N VAL A 139 15.25 -4.78 -18.03
CA VAL A 139 16.51 -5.23 -17.41
C VAL A 139 16.37 -5.34 -15.88
N ARG A 140 15.74 -4.35 -15.23
CA ARG A 140 15.54 -4.38 -13.77
C ARG A 140 14.54 -5.46 -13.34
N LEU A 141 13.48 -5.70 -14.12
CA LEU A 141 12.54 -6.79 -13.87
C LEU A 141 13.23 -8.14 -14.00
N ALA A 142 14.02 -8.36 -15.05
CA ALA A 142 14.77 -9.59 -15.24
C ALA A 142 15.71 -9.87 -14.06
N TYR A 143 16.42 -8.85 -13.56
CA TYR A 143 17.27 -8.97 -12.37
C TYR A 143 16.49 -9.44 -11.12
N TYR A 144 15.34 -8.84 -10.81
CA TYR A 144 14.60 -9.16 -9.57
C TYR A 144 13.73 -10.43 -9.64
N TYR A 145 13.31 -10.84 -10.84
CA TYR A 145 12.28 -11.88 -11.02
C TYR A 145 12.75 -13.08 -11.85
N ASN A 146 13.79 -12.95 -12.66
CA ASN A 146 14.27 -14.03 -13.53
C ASN A 146 15.63 -14.60 -13.10
N GLY A 147 16.16 -14.20 -11.93
CA GLY A 147 17.40 -14.74 -11.39
C GLY A 147 18.64 -14.40 -12.22
N PHE A 148 18.66 -13.24 -12.87
CA PHE A 148 19.74 -12.84 -13.79
C PHE A 148 21.13 -12.66 -13.15
N ASP A 149 21.27 -12.91 -11.85
CA ASP A 149 22.54 -12.96 -11.08
C ASP A 149 22.46 -14.00 -9.93
N ALA A 150 21.72 -15.10 -10.11
CA ALA A 150 21.64 -16.20 -9.12
C ALA A 150 22.68 -17.30 -9.40
#